data_AF-A0A379FVI2-F1
#
_entry.id   AF-A0A379FVI2-F1
#
_cell.length_a   1.000
_cell.length_b   1.000
_cell.length_c   1.000
_cell.angle_alpha   90.00
_cell.angle_beta   90.00
_cell.angle_gamma   90.00
#
_symmetry.space_group_name_H-M   'P 1'
#
loop_
_entity.id
_entity.type
_entity.pdbx_description
1 polymer ?
#
loop_
_entity_poly.entity_id
_entity_poly.type
_entity_poly.pdbx_seq_one_letter_code
_entity_poly.pdbx_strand_id
1 'polypeptide(L)'
;MSNSEVTPKYSSIRMSVPADLKDEFLLECKKAGVDAGEVMCFSKNTPSVVSVLFETIAKSEMAKKFIGILKMFGQKRNVRIEVYADKKIVDLSGYSEEEAIRLIEASESIRVAKRDEPEDK
;
A
#
# COMPACT_ATOMS: atom_id res chain seq x y z
N MET A 1 4.70 -16.01 32.86
CA MET A 1 4.78 -16.60 31.51
C MET A 1 5.19 -15.49 30.56
N SER A 2 6.45 -15.48 30.12
CA SER A 2 6.92 -14.54 29.11
C SER A 2 6.31 -14.95 27.77
N ASN A 3 5.32 -14.19 27.29
CA ASN A 3 4.88 -14.30 25.90
C ASN A 3 6.05 -13.83 25.04
N SER A 4 6.89 -14.76 24.58
CA SER A 4 7.78 -14.50 23.46
C SER A 4 6.87 -14.20 22.27
N GLU A 5 6.84 -12.93 21.83
CA GLU A 5 6.08 -12.53 20.66
C GLU A 5 6.57 -13.35 19.46
N VAL A 6 5.76 -14.33 19.04
CA VAL A 6 6.05 -15.12 17.85
C VAL A 6 5.83 -14.19 16.66
N THR A 7 6.91 -13.77 16.01
CA THR A 7 6.83 -13.01 14.77
C THR A 7 6.34 -13.95 13.66
N PRO A 8 5.19 -13.68 13.01
CA PRO A 8 4.69 -14.52 11.93
C PRO A 8 5.69 -14.60 10.77
N LYS A 9 5.79 -15.76 10.11
CA LYS A 9 6.65 -15.94 8.93
C LYS A 9 6.22 -15.02 7.77
N TYR A 10 4.91 -14.83 7.61
CA TYR A 10 4.32 -14.01 6.57
C TYR A 10 3.56 -12.84 7.17
N SER A 11 3.61 -11.72 6.48
CA SER A 11 2.84 -10.52 6.76
C SER A 11 2.07 -10.10 5.51
N SER A 12 1.05 -9.29 5.68
CA SER A 12 0.34 -8.68 4.56
C SER A 12 0.16 -7.19 4.77
N ILE A 13 0.02 -6.47 3.66
CA ILE A 13 -0.38 -5.07 3.66
C ILE A 13 -1.61 -4.91 2.76
N ARG A 14 -2.57 -4.12 3.25
CA ARG A 14 -3.77 -3.78 2.49
C ARG A 14 -3.54 -2.50 1.73
N MET A 15 -3.94 -2.52 0.46
CA MET A 15 -3.83 -1.41 -0.47
C MET A 15 -5.22 -1.07 -1.01
N SER A 16 -5.69 0.15 -0.76
CA SER A 16 -6.90 0.66 -1.39
C SER A 16 -6.52 1.37 -2.69
N VAL A 17 -7.14 0.97 -3.80
CA VAL A 17 -6.86 1.50 -5.14
C VAL A 17 -8.19 1.88 -5.80
N PRO A 18 -8.26 2.99 -6.57
CA PRO A 18 -9.46 3.33 -7.32
C PRO A 18 -9.78 2.22 -8.32
N ALA A 19 -11.06 1.89 -8.49
CA ALA A 19 -11.49 0.74 -9.27
C ALA A 19 -11.01 0.77 -10.72
N ASP A 20 -10.93 1.97 -11.31
CA ASP A 20 -10.42 2.20 -12.67
C ASP A 20 -8.91 2.00 -12.82
N LEU A 21 -8.16 1.99 -11.72
CA LEU A 21 -6.70 1.80 -11.70
C LEU A 21 -6.28 0.41 -11.20
N LYS A 22 -7.21 -0.40 -10.67
CA LYS A 22 -6.93 -1.69 -10.04
C LYS A 22 -6.16 -2.65 -10.97
N ASP A 23 -6.64 -2.84 -12.19
CA ASP A 23 -6.06 -3.85 -13.09
C ASP A 23 -4.64 -3.47 -13.55
N GLU A 24 -4.40 -2.17 -13.79
CA GLU A 24 -3.06 -1.65 -14.05
C GLU A 24 -2.15 -1.85 -12.83
N PHE A 25 -2.67 -1.63 -11.62
CA PHE A 25 -1.92 -1.78 -10.37
C PHE A 25 -1.49 -3.24 -10.15
N LEU A 26 -2.40 -4.20 -10.31
CA LEU A 26 -2.10 -5.63 -10.22
C LEU A 26 -1.07 -6.06 -11.28
N LEU A 27 -1.14 -5.51 -12.48
CA LEU A 27 -0.17 -5.78 -13.54
C LEU A 27 1.24 -5.28 -13.15
N GLU A 28 1.36 -4.09 -12.58
CA GLU A 28 2.65 -3.56 -12.11
C GLU A 28 3.20 -4.35 -10.90
N CYS A 29 2.34 -4.77 -9.96
CA CYS A 29 2.73 -5.70 -8.90
C CYS A 29 3.33 -6.98 -9.49
N LYS A 30 2.64 -7.60 -10.46
CA LYS A 30 3.12 -8.82 -11.12
C LYS A 30 4.48 -8.63 -11.79
N LYS A 31 4.68 -7.51 -12.50
CA LYS A 31 5.96 -7.16 -13.14
C LYS A 31 7.09 -6.96 -12.12
N ALA A 32 6.77 -6.41 -10.96
CA ALA A 32 7.71 -6.22 -9.85
C ALA A 32 7.96 -7.48 -9.01
N GLY A 33 7.34 -8.62 -9.37
CA GLY A 33 7.44 -9.87 -8.61
C GLY A 33 6.76 -9.79 -7.24
N VAL A 34 5.73 -8.95 -7.11
CA VAL A 34 4.92 -8.77 -5.91
C VAL A 34 3.66 -9.62 -6.04
N ASP A 35 3.45 -10.52 -5.08
CA ASP A 35 2.22 -11.34 -5.02
C ASP A 35 1.07 -10.53 -4.42
N ALA A 36 0.20 -10.04 -5.30
CA ALA A 36 -0.91 -9.16 -4.98
C ALA A 36 -2.22 -9.76 -5.53
N GLY A 37 -3.26 -9.76 -4.69
CA GLY A 37 -4.58 -10.28 -5.04
C GLY A 37 -5.70 -9.32 -4.66
N GLU A 38 -6.79 -9.35 -5.41
CA GLU A 38 -8.01 -8.63 -5.06
C GLU A 38 -8.71 -9.29 -3.88
N VAL A 39 -9.16 -8.47 -2.93
CA VAL A 39 -9.95 -8.91 -1.78
C VAL A 39 -11.43 -8.71 -2.09
N MET A 40 -12.23 -9.77 -1.96
CA MET A 40 -13.68 -9.65 -2.06
C MET A 40 -14.23 -8.80 -0.91
N CYS A 41 -14.92 -7.73 -1.25
CA CYS A 41 -15.61 -6.85 -0.31
C CYS A 41 -17.13 -7.01 -0.49
N PHE A 42 -17.84 -7.20 0.63
CA PHE A 42 -19.30 -7.42 0.65
C PHE A 42 -20.11 -6.12 0.78
N SER A 43 -19.44 -4.98 0.85
CA SER A 43 -20.02 -3.64 0.96
C SER A 43 -20.36 -3.03 -0.40
N LYS A 44 -21.43 -2.23 -0.44
CA LYS A 44 -21.82 -1.46 -1.62
C LYS A 44 -20.91 -0.23 -1.73
N ASN A 45 -20.28 -0.01 -2.89
CA ASN A 45 -19.41 1.14 -3.23
C ASN A 45 -18.03 1.19 -2.53
N THR A 46 -17.42 0.07 -2.19
CA THR A 46 -16.03 0.11 -1.69
C THR A 46 -15.01 0.29 -2.81
N PRO A 47 -13.94 1.07 -2.58
CA PRO A 47 -12.78 1.08 -3.46
C PRO A 47 -12.20 -0.33 -3.58
N SER A 48 -11.49 -0.58 -4.67
CA SER A 48 -10.86 -1.88 -4.88
C SER A 48 -9.77 -2.10 -3.84
N VAL A 49 -9.89 -3.19 -3.07
CA VAL A 49 -8.92 -3.55 -2.06
C VAL A 49 -8.02 -4.64 -2.62
N VAL A 50 -6.73 -4.37 -2.62
CA VAL A 50 -5.67 -5.31 -2.97
C VAL A 50 -4.94 -5.71 -1.69
N SER A 51 -4.68 -7.00 -1.52
CA SER A 51 -3.83 -7.52 -0.45
C SER A 51 -2.53 -8.02 -1.04
N VAL A 52 -1.42 -7.57 -0.48
CA VAL A 52 -0.08 -8.07 -0.84
C VAL A 52 0.42 -8.96 0.29
N LEU A 53 0.80 -10.19 -0.03
CA LEU A 53 1.37 -11.15 0.90
C LEU A 53 2.89 -11.23 0.70
N PHE A 54 3.66 -11.20 1.79
CA PHE A 54 5.12 -11.27 1.72
C PHE A 54 5.72 -11.89 2.98
N GLU A 55 6.96 -12.37 2.89
CA GLU A 55 7.70 -12.84 4.06
C GLU A 55 8.06 -11.66 4.96
N THR A 56 7.84 -11.79 6.27
CA THR A 56 8.06 -10.69 7.23
C THR A 56 9.50 -10.19 7.21
N ILE A 57 10.47 -11.07 6.94
CA ILE A 57 11.90 -10.71 6.80
C ILE A 57 12.19 -9.83 5.58
N ALA A 58 11.33 -9.88 4.56
CA ALA A 58 11.48 -9.14 3.31
C ALA A 58 10.77 -7.77 3.34
N LYS A 59 10.21 -7.35 4.50
CA LYS A 59 9.40 -6.13 4.63
C LYS A 59 10.09 -4.89 4.04
N SER A 60 11.38 -4.69 4.31
CA SER A 60 12.15 -3.56 3.77
C SER A 60 12.37 -3.63 2.26
N GLU A 61 12.57 -4.83 1.71
CA GLU A 61 12.66 -5.01 0.25
C GLU A 61 11.29 -4.73 -0.40
N MET A 62 10.22 -5.19 0.23
CA MET A 62 8.85 -4.94 -0.22
C MET A 62 8.49 -3.47 -0.19
N ALA A 63 8.89 -2.72 0.84
CA ALA A 63 8.68 -1.28 0.91
C ALA A 63 9.33 -0.55 -0.28
N LYS A 64 10.54 -0.94 -0.68
CA LYS A 64 11.21 -0.40 -1.88
C LYS A 64 10.45 -0.71 -3.17
N LYS A 65 9.97 -1.96 -3.32
CA LYS A 65 9.13 -2.35 -4.47
C LYS A 65 7.84 -1.53 -4.53
N PHE A 66 7.19 -1.30 -3.39
CA PHE A 66 5.98 -0.48 -3.31
C PHE A 66 6.25 0.95 -3.73
N ILE A 67 7.34 1.57 -3.29
CA ILE A 67 7.69 2.93 -3.74
C ILE A 67 7.84 3.00 -5.26
N GLY A 68 8.52 2.02 -5.87
CA GLY A 68 8.65 1.99 -7.32
C GLY A 68 7.30 1.96 -8.02
N ILE A 69 6.39 1.08 -7.57
CA ILE A 69 5.03 0.98 -8.10
C ILE A 69 4.26 2.29 -7.87
N LEU A 70 4.24 2.78 -6.63
CA LEU A 70 3.47 3.96 -6.23
C LEU A 70 3.96 5.23 -6.94
N LYS A 71 5.27 5.43 -7.10
CA LYS A 71 5.83 6.54 -7.89
C LYS A 71 5.34 6.53 -9.34
N MET A 72 5.26 5.36 -9.97
CA MET A 72 4.73 5.24 -11.32
C MET A 72 3.27 5.70 -11.40
N PHE A 73 2.44 5.35 -10.42
CA PHE A 73 1.05 5.82 -10.34
C PHE A 73 0.96 7.31 -10.05
N GLY A 74 1.72 7.83 -9.09
CA GLY A 74 1.74 9.25 -8.73
C GLY A 74 2.23 10.18 -9.85
N GLN A 75 3.15 9.72 -10.70
CA GLN A 75 3.65 10.50 -11.84
C GLN A 75 2.73 10.46 -13.07
N LYS A 76 2.09 9.31 -13.33
CA LYS A 76 1.28 9.10 -14.54
C LYS A 76 -0.18 9.50 -14.36
N ARG A 77 -0.64 9.75 -13.13
CA ARG A 77 -2.05 9.93 -12.79
C ARG A 77 -2.22 11.08 -11.79
N ASN A 78 -3.38 11.74 -11.81
CA ASN A 78 -3.76 12.75 -10.82
C ASN A 78 -4.17 12.10 -9.49
N VAL A 79 -3.24 11.37 -8.86
CA VAL A 79 -3.45 10.65 -7.61
C VAL A 79 -2.51 11.15 -6.52
N ARG A 80 -2.91 10.94 -5.27
CA ARG A 80 -2.08 11.09 -4.07
C ARG A 80 -1.91 9.72 -3.42
N ILE A 81 -0.78 9.52 -2.74
CA ILE A 81 -0.45 8.25 -2.10
C ILE A 81 -0.47 8.50 -0.60
N GLU A 82 -1.43 7.88 0.05
CA GLU A 82 -1.68 7.98 1.47
C GLU A 82 -1.16 6.71 2.15
N VAL A 83 -0.34 6.86 3.19
CA VAL A 83 0.05 5.77 4.10
C VAL A 83 -0.67 5.96 5.42
N TYR A 84 -1.24 4.88 5.94
CA TYR A 84 -1.80 4.83 7.28
C TYR A 84 -0.76 4.28 8.24
N ALA A 85 -0.12 5.17 9.01
CA ALA A 85 0.88 4.84 10.02
C ALA A 85 0.54 5.58 11.32
N ASP A 86 0.65 4.90 12.46
CA ASP A 86 0.39 5.48 13.78
C ASP A 86 -0.96 6.24 13.88
N LYS A 87 -2.01 5.66 13.29
CA LYS A 87 -3.37 6.22 13.23
C LYS A 87 -3.50 7.55 12.48
N LYS A 88 -2.51 7.90 11.67
CA LYS A 88 -2.52 9.10 10.83
C LYS A 88 -2.42 8.72 9.36
N ILE A 89 -3.11 9.50 8.53
CA ILE A 89 -2.95 9.47 7.08
C ILE A 89 -1.85 10.46 6.73
N VAL A 90 -0.83 9.99 6.02
CA VAL A 90 0.27 10.83 5.53
C VAL A 90 0.30 10.75 4.01
N ASP A 91 0.19 11.89 3.34
CA ASP A 91 0.49 11.98 1.90
C ASP A 91 2.01 11.90 1.73
N LEU A 92 2.47 10.93 0.92
CA LEU A 92 3.89 10.77 0.62
C LEU A 92 4.44 11.91 -0.27
N SER A 93 3.58 12.78 -0.81
CA SER A 93 4.02 13.94 -1.56
C SER A 93 4.85 14.89 -0.66
N GLY A 94 6.11 15.12 -1.03
CA GLY A 94 7.03 15.99 -0.29
C GLY A 94 8.04 15.30 0.63
N TYR A 95 7.95 13.97 0.80
CA TYR A 95 8.96 13.19 1.54
C TYR A 95 10.10 12.73 0.63
N SER A 96 11.30 12.57 1.21
CA SER A 96 12.41 11.89 0.53
C SER A 96 12.05 10.42 0.27
N GLU A 97 12.80 9.77 -0.63
CA GLU A 97 12.61 8.34 -0.87
C GLU A 97 12.88 7.51 0.39
N GLU A 98 13.94 7.84 1.14
CA GLU A 98 14.28 7.18 2.40
C GLU A 98 13.20 7.37 3.47
N GLU A 99 12.60 8.55 3.55
CA GLU A 99 11.50 8.84 4.47
C GLU A 99 10.23 8.07 4.08
N ALA A 100 9.89 8.05 2.79
CA ALA A 100 8.77 7.28 2.28
C ALA A 100 8.93 5.77 2.55
N ILE A 101 10.15 5.22 2.46
CA ILE A 101 10.42 3.81 2.81
C ILE A 101 10.05 3.57 4.26
N ARG A 102 10.54 4.41 5.18
CA ARG A 102 10.27 4.27 6.61
C ARG A 102 8.78 4.37 6.93
N LEU A 103 8.07 5.30 6.28
CA LEU A 103 6.63 5.45 6.46
C LEU A 103 5.86 4.21 5.96
N ILE A 104 6.24 3.65 4.82
CA ILE A 104 5.63 2.42 4.30
C ILE A 104 5.95 1.22 5.20
N GLU A 105 7.18 1.11 5.70
CA GLU A 105 7.55 0.07 6.66
C GLU A 105 6.74 0.17 7.96
N ALA A 106 6.45 1.38 8.44
CA ALA A 106 5.63 1.60 9.62
C ALA A 106 4.12 1.49 9.37
N SER A 107 3.69 1.46 8.10
CA SER A 107 2.28 1.52 7.74
C SER A 107 1.53 0.22 7.97
N GLU A 108 0.25 0.35 8.33
CA GLU A 108 -0.72 -0.74 8.40
C GLU A 108 -1.46 -0.94 7.06
N SER A 109 -1.59 0.14 6.28
CA SER A 109 -2.21 0.12 4.97
C SER A 109 -1.75 1.31 4.12
N ILE A 110 -1.94 1.18 2.80
CA ILE A 110 -1.67 2.21 1.82
C ILE A 110 -2.96 2.49 1.04
N ARG A 111 -3.20 3.74 0.68
CA ARG A 111 -4.30 4.14 -0.20
C ARG A 111 -3.75 4.96 -1.36
N VAL A 112 -4.14 4.58 -2.56
CA VAL A 112 -4.02 5.42 -3.76
C VAL A 112 -5.34 6.16 -3.88
N ALA A 113 -5.33 7.46 -3.64
CA ALA A 113 -6.55 8.29 -3.72
C ALA A 113 -6.47 9.21 -4.94
N LYS A 114 -7.60 9.46 -5.61
CA LYS A 114 -7.65 10.54 -6.62
C LYS A 114 -7.48 11.87 -5.89
N ARG A 115 -6.72 12.82 -6.45
CA ARG A 115 -6.48 14.10 -5.77
C ARG A 115 -7.75 14.91 -5.51
N ASP A 116 -8.78 14.67 -6.31
CA ASP A 116 -10.05 15.36 -6.22
C ASP A 116 -11.05 14.66 -5.27
N GLU A 117 -10.68 13.51 -4.67
CA GLU A 117 -11.48 12.87 -3.63
C GLU A 117 -11.35 13.63 -2.30
N PRO A 118 -12.47 13.94 -1.61
CA PRO A 118 -12.39 14.53 -0.28
C PRO A 118 -11.65 13.58 0.67
N GLU A 119 -10.84 14.14 1.56
CA GLU A 119 -10.35 13.40 2.73
C GLU A 119 -11.56 12.86 3.48
N ASP A 120 -11.66 11.53 3.60
CA ASP A 120 -12.70 10.90 4.41
C ASP A 120 -12.54 11.43 5.84
N LYS A 121 -13.48 12.27 6.27
CA LYS A 121 -13.54 12.87 7.61
C LYS A 121 -13.99 11.86 8.66
#